data_AF-A0A819C779-F1
#
_entry.id   AF-A0A819C779-F1
#
_cell.length_a   1.000
_cell.length_b   1.000
_cell.length_c   1.000
_cell.angle_alpha   90.00
_cell.angle_beta   90.00
_cell.angle_gamma   90.00
#
_symmetry.space_group_name_H-M   'P 1'
#
loop_
_entity.id
_entity.type
_entity.pdbx_description
1 polymer ?
#
loop_
_entity_poly.entity_id
_entity_poly.type
_entity_poly.pdbx_seq_one_letter_code
_entity_poly.pdbx_strand_id
1 'polypeptide(L)'
;MTTLKFTPYSSALDTGFWHELTRRKLDIYRLDSSDRSIYGYYSNDANDNMPALFNVDHRCFDENNEISNQQQQYSVNGTLKLVNTIEEFKTFDIDSALKSESNILWNDFIQGNTLENPQKLNRFYLLIFADLKKYIYYYWFAFPTFLVPTSFNLLNPIQSIGERFSIDEITAITKTLESNQLHACCLHRQENLSFSIVSLKQAVQYLNKQSQLASEYIFIVNDPSTDPIYPGWPVRNLLTLLYYHLCSVEQLNIICWRERFRDGHRYVNHSLYLQLKPESISNIGDTMPSSTGWEKNERQRLGSRQVNLSTSMNPIHLAETAVGLNLKLMKWRLAPEIDLETLEKTRCLLLGAGTLGCNVARCLMGWGIKHITFVD
;
A
#
# COMPACT_ATOMS: atom_id res chain seq x y z
N MET A 1 -17.42 -10.87 25.09
CA MET A 1 -16.84 -11.25 23.79
C MET A 1 -16.05 -10.07 23.28
N THR A 2 -14.73 -10.22 23.16
CA THR A 2 -13.82 -9.17 22.67
C THR A 2 -13.80 -9.21 21.15
N THR A 3 -14.32 -8.16 20.50
CA THR A 3 -14.33 -8.04 19.04
C THR A 3 -12.92 -7.91 18.50
N LEU A 4 -12.56 -8.74 17.52
CA LEU A 4 -11.25 -8.69 16.86
C LEU A 4 -11.10 -7.38 16.07
N LYS A 5 -10.04 -6.62 16.38
CA LYS A 5 -9.69 -5.36 15.70
C LYS A 5 -8.50 -5.59 14.78
N PHE A 6 -8.37 -4.74 13.76
CA PHE A 6 -7.36 -4.88 12.72
C PHE A 6 -6.72 -3.54 12.41
N THR A 7 -5.43 -3.54 12.13
CA THR A 7 -4.66 -2.37 11.69
C THR A 7 -4.87 -2.17 10.19
N PRO A 8 -5.43 -1.01 9.76
CA PRO A 8 -5.61 -0.72 8.34
C PRO A 8 -4.27 -0.46 7.64
N TYR A 9 -4.25 -0.66 6.33
CA TYR A 9 -3.14 -0.20 5.48
C TYR A 9 -3.00 1.33 5.54
N SER A 10 -1.77 1.79 5.38
CA SER A 10 -1.42 3.17 5.12
C SER A 10 -0.82 3.27 3.72
N SER A 11 -1.54 3.88 2.79
CA SER A 11 -1.07 4.03 1.42
C SER A 11 0.12 4.99 1.30
N ALA A 12 1.05 4.65 0.42
CA ALA A 12 2.19 5.46 0.04
C ALA A 12 2.36 5.40 -1.49
N LEU A 13 2.29 6.57 -2.13
CA LEU A 13 2.51 6.73 -3.57
C LEU A 13 3.87 7.38 -3.80
N ASP A 14 4.73 6.69 -4.54
CA ASP A 14 6.05 7.22 -4.90
C ASP A 14 5.96 8.39 -5.88
N THR A 15 6.97 9.26 -5.87
CA THR A 15 7.12 10.35 -6.84
C THR A 15 7.11 9.85 -8.28
N GLY A 16 7.77 8.72 -8.56
CA GLY A 16 7.81 8.10 -9.88
C GLY A 16 6.42 7.67 -10.39
N PHE A 17 5.53 7.23 -9.49
CA PHE A 17 4.14 6.91 -9.86
C PHE A 17 3.44 8.12 -10.48
N TRP A 18 3.58 9.30 -9.86
CA TRP A 18 2.92 10.52 -10.34
C TRP A 18 3.48 10.99 -11.68
N HIS A 19 4.79 10.87 -11.89
CA HIS A 19 5.43 11.22 -13.16
C HIS A 19 4.89 10.34 -14.28
N GLU A 20 4.83 9.03 -14.02
CA GLU A 20 4.33 8.06 -14.98
C GLU A 20 2.82 8.24 -15.24
N LEU A 21 2.02 8.44 -14.19
CA LEU A 21 0.59 8.73 -14.32
C LEU A 21 0.34 9.98 -15.19
N THR A 22 1.12 11.04 -15.00
CA THR A 22 1.01 12.28 -15.77
C THR A 22 1.34 12.06 -17.25
N ARG A 23 2.46 11.39 -17.53
CA ARG A 23 2.85 11.02 -18.89
C ARG A 23 1.76 10.19 -19.57
N ARG A 24 1.31 9.11 -18.91
CA ARG A 24 0.25 8.26 -19.45
C ARG A 24 -1.06 9.02 -19.62
N LYS A 25 -1.43 9.93 -18.71
CA LYS A 25 -2.65 10.74 -18.85
C LYS A 25 -2.60 11.66 -20.06
N LEU A 26 -1.47 12.30 -20.32
CA LEU A 26 -1.31 13.21 -21.47
C LEU A 26 -1.21 12.45 -22.79
N ASP A 27 -0.37 11.42 -22.85
CA ASP A 27 0.04 10.82 -24.12
C ASP A 27 -0.86 9.65 -24.54
N ILE A 28 -1.26 8.83 -23.58
CA ILE A 28 -1.95 7.54 -23.80
C ILE A 28 -3.44 7.66 -23.51
N TYR A 29 -3.79 8.00 -22.27
CA TYR A 29 -5.15 7.92 -21.74
C TYR A 29 -6.02 9.07 -22.25
N ARG A 30 -5.48 10.29 -22.32
CA ARG A 30 -6.21 11.48 -22.78
C ARG A 30 -7.52 11.63 -21.99
N LEU A 31 -8.67 11.62 -22.68
CA LEU A 31 -9.99 11.73 -22.06
C LEU A 31 -10.56 10.39 -21.57
N ASP A 32 -9.92 9.26 -21.89
CA ASP A 32 -10.35 7.95 -21.44
C ASP A 32 -10.25 7.83 -19.92
N SER A 33 -11.41 7.56 -19.33
CA SER A 33 -11.68 7.40 -17.90
C SER A 33 -12.05 5.96 -17.55
N SER A 34 -11.81 5.00 -18.45
CA SER A 34 -11.96 3.57 -18.18
C SER A 34 -11.07 3.11 -17.03
N ASP A 35 -11.54 2.06 -16.36
CA ASP A 35 -10.86 1.44 -15.22
C ASP A 35 -9.63 0.66 -15.72
N ARG A 36 -8.49 0.78 -15.03
CA ARG A 36 -7.24 0.14 -15.44
C ARG A 36 -6.67 -0.74 -14.35
N SER A 37 -6.14 -1.90 -14.72
CA SER A 37 -5.43 -2.76 -13.78
C SER A 37 -4.08 -2.14 -13.42
N ILE A 38 -3.74 -2.10 -12.14
CA ILE A 38 -2.45 -1.68 -11.64
C ILE A 38 -2.01 -2.58 -10.48
N TYR A 39 -0.71 -2.63 -10.21
CA TYR A 39 -0.15 -3.40 -9.11
C TYR A 39 0.35 -2.51 -7.98
N GLY A 40 0.06 -2.89 -6.74
CA GLY A 40 0.67 -2.34 -5.55
C GLY A 40 1.40 -3.43 -4.80
N TYR A 41 2.11 -3.09 -3.74
CA TYR A 41 2.75 -4.09 -2.89
C TYR A 41 2.82 -3.63 -1.44
N TYR A 42 2.89 -4.59 -0.54
CA TYR A 42 3.24 -4.34 0.86
C TYR A 42 4.37 -5.28 1.26
N SER A 43 4.97 -5.02 2.41
CA SER A 43 5.97 -5.90 3.03
C SER A 43 5.56 -6.21 4.46
N ASN A 44 6.17 -7.24 5.04
CA ASN A 44 5.99 -7.63 6.43
C ASN A 44 7.25 -7.37 7.28
N ASP A 45 8.20 -6.60 6.74
CA ASP A 45 9.52 -6.33 7.32
C ASP A 45 9.61 -4.98 8.05
N ALA A 46 8.46 -4.32 8.25
CA ALA A 46 8.39 -2.97 8.79
C ALA A 46 8.90 -2.90 10.25
N ASN A 47 9.71 -1.87 10.51
CA ASN A 47 10.22 -1.58 11.84
C ASN A 47 9.13 -1.12 12.82
N ASP A 48 9.42 -1.21 14.12
CA ASP A 48 8.54 -0.71 15.18
C ASP A 48 8.07 0.72 14.92
N ASN A 49 6.80 1.00 15.22
CA ASN A 49 6.14 2.30 15.06
C ASN A 49 5.97 2.79 13.61
N MET A 50 6.37 2.00 12.61
CA MET A 50 6.04 2.30 11.22
C MET A 50 4.59 1.89 10.92
N PRO A 51 3.84 2.65 10.12
CA PRO A 51 2.50 2.24 9.72
C PRO A 51 2.57 0.99 8.82
N ALA A 52 1.44 0.29 8.68
CA ALA A 52 1.29 -0.85 7.77
C ALA A 52 1.29 -0.37 6.30
N LEU A 53 2.47 -0.11 5.74
CA LEU A 53 2.61 0.56 4.45
C LEU A 53 2.11 -0.29 3.28
N PHE A 54 1.36 0.35 2.39
CA PHE A 54 1.00 -0.18 1.08
C PHE A 54 1.54 0.75 0.00
N ASN A 55 2.54 0.29 -0.74
CA ASN A 55 3.28 1.09 -1.70
C ASN A 55 2.75 0.89 -3.12
N VAL A 56 2.69 1.98 -3.87
CA VAL A 56 2.46 1.97 -5.32
C VAL A 56 3.50 2.89 -5.95
N ASP A 57 4.31 2.33 -6.86
CA ASP A 57 5.38 3.03 -7.57
C ASP A 57 5.14 3.03 -9.09
N HIS A 58 6.10 3.54 -9.86
CA HIS A 58 5.98 3.62 -11.32
C HIS A 58 5.84 2.24 -12.01
N ARG A 59 6.28 1.15 -11.38
CA ARG A 59 6.20 -0.22 -11.91
C ARG A 59 4.78 -0.77 -11.88
N CYS A 60 3.84 -0.09 -11.19
CA CYS A 60 2.46 -0.51 -11.07
C CYS A 60 1.72 -0.65 -12.42
N PHE A 61 2.21 0.03 -13.46
CA PHE A 61 1.57 0.07 -14.77
C PHE A 61 2.10 -0.94 -15.79
N ASP A 62 3.08 -1.76 -15.39
CA ASP A 62 3.69 -2.75 -16.27
C ASP A 62 2.95 -4.09 -16.11
N GLU A 63 2.24 -4.52 -17.16
CA GLU A 63 1.47 -5.77 -17.17
C GLU A 63 2.34 -7.02 -17.06
N ASN A 64 3.60 -6.92 -17.51
CA ASN A 64 4.58 -8.01 -17.55
C ASN A 64 5.51 -8.04 -16.34
N ASN A 65 5.32 -7.16 -15.35
CA ASN A 65 6.09 -7.28 -14.13
C ASN A 65 5.57 -8.48 -13.36
N GLU A 66 6.19 -9.63 -13.63
CA GLU A 66 6.65 -10.45 -12.53
C GLU A 66 7.32 -9.47 -11.56
N ILE A 67 6.66 -9.13 -10.46
CA ILE A 67 7.35 -8.61 -9.27
C ILE A 67 8.17 -9.79 -8.77
N SER A 68 9.14 -10.18 -9.59
CA SER A 68 10.04 -11.28 -9.38
C SER A 68 11.16 -10.72 -8.52
N ASN A 69 11.27 -11.33 -7.35
CA ASN A 69 12.55 -11.47 -6.65
C ASN A 69 13.13 -10.22 -5.98
N GLN A 70 12.31 -9.23 -5.57
CA GLN A 70 12.71 -8.42 -4.41
C GLN A 70 12.24 -9.16 -3.16
N GLN A 71 13.20 -9.57 -2.32
CA GLN A 71 12.92 -10.28 -1.07
C GLN A 71 11.84 -9.51 -0.28
N GLN A 72 10.76 -10.21 0.13
CA GLN A 72 9.73 -9.72 1.07
C GLN A 72 8.71 -8.68 0.57
N GLN A 73 8.52 -8.54 -0.74
CA GLN A 73 7.40 -7.75 -1.29
C GLN A 73 6.25 -8.64 -1.76
N TYR A 74 5.04 -8.32 -1.34
CA TYR A 74 3.82 -9.06 -1.67
C TYR A 74 2.96 -8.23 -2.63
N SER A 75 2.93 -8.65 -3.90
CA SER A 75 2.19 -7.98 -4.98
C SER A 75 0.68 -8.14 -4.84
N VAL A 76 -0.04 -7.02 -4.93
CA VAL A 76 -1.50 -6.96 -4.89
C VAL A 76 -1.99 -6.33 -6.17
N ASN A 77 -2.91 -6.99 -6.87
CA ASN A 77 -3.59 -6.42 -8.04
C ASN A 77 -4.72 -5.48 -7.58
N GLY A 78 -4.91 -4.39 -8.29
CA GLY A 78 -5.97 -3.44 -8.04
C GLY A 78 -6.40 -2.66 -9.27
N THR A 79 -7.35 -1.76 -9.06
CA THR A 79 -7.98 -0.98 -10.12
C THR A 79 -7.75 0.51 -9.92
N LEU A 80 -7.24 1.17 -10.95
CA LEU A 80 -7.07 2.62 -11.05
C LEU A 80 -8.26 3.24 -11.78
N LYS A 81 -8.93 4.18 -11.11
CA LYS A 81 -9.93 5.06 -11.71
C LYS A 81 -9.39 6.48 -11.80
N LEU A 82 -9.19 6.96 -13.02
CA LEU A 82 -8.71 8.32 -13.28
C LEU A 82 -9.85 9.16 -13.88
N VAL A 83 -10.44 10.00 -13.04
CA VAL A 83 -11.53 10.91 -13.45
C VAL A 83 -10.96 12.19 -14.07
N ASN A 84 -11.75 12.84 -14.92
CA ASN A 84 -11.28 14.00 -15.70
C ASN A 84 -11.54 15.34 -15.02
N THR A 85 -12.54 15.41 -14.15
CA THR A 85 -12.98 16.66 -13.51
C THR A 85 -13.03 16.52 -12.00
N ILE A 86 -12.87 17.64 -11.28
CA ILE A 86 -12.96 17.65 -9.83
C ILE A 86 -14.40 17.44 -9.36
N GLU A 87 -15.39 17.85 -10.17
CA GLU A 87 -16.81 17.63 -9.92
C GLU A 87 -17.11 16.14 -9.93
N GLU A 88 -16.67 15.42 -10.97
CA GLU A 88 -16.81 13.95 -11.07
C GLU A 88 -16.15 13.24 -9.88
N PHE A 89 -14.97 13.69 -9.44
CA PHE A 89 -14.30 13.14 -8.27
C PHE A 89 -15.12 13.31 -6.98
N LYS A 90 -15.73 14.48 -6.78
CA LYS A 90 -16.50 14.80 -5.57
C LYS A 90 -17.83 14.07 -5.50
N THR A 91 -18.47 13.83 -6.64
CA THR A 91 -19.76 13.13 -6.74
C THR A 91 -19.60 11.66 -7.09
N PHE A 92 -18.37 11.13 -7.06
CA PHE A 92 -18.09 9.75 -7.42
C PHE A 92 -18.79 8.78 -6.46
N ASP A 93 -19.47 7.77 -7.01
CA ASP A 93 -20.14 6.74 -6.20
C ASP A 93 -19.11 5.74 -5.66
N ILE A 94 -18.53 6.10 -4.51
CA ILE A 94 -17.52 5.31 -3.79
C ILE A 94 -18.08 3.97 -3.28
N ASP A 95 -19.39 3.87 -3.03
CA ASP A 95 -20.02 2.66 -2.52
C ASP A 95 -20.19 1.64 -3.65
N SER A 96 -20.62 2.09 -4.82
CA SER A 96 -20.70 1.23 -6.01
C SER A 96 -19.31 0.73 -6.43
N ALA A 97 -18.30 1.61 -6.42
CA ALA A 97 -16.92 1.22 -6.77
C ALA A 97 -16.32 0.22 -5.77
N LEU A 98 -16.56 0.41 -4.47
CA LEU A 98 -16.12 -0.57 -3.47
C LEU A 98 -16.83 -1.91 -3.66
N LYS A 99 -18.14 -1.90 -3.93
CA LYS A 99 -18.92 -3.13 -4.18
C LYS A 99 -18.44 -3.86 -5.43
N SER A 100 -18.15 -3.15 -6.53
CA SER A 100 -17.64 -3.78 -7.75
C SER A 100 -16.29 -4.47 -7.49
N GLU A 101 -15.37 -3.81 -6.80
CA GLU A 101 -14.07 -4.40 -6.47
C GLU A 101 -14.21 -5.59 -5.49
N SER A 102 -15.12 -5.46 -4.52
CA SER A 102 -15.42 -6.53 -3.56
C SER A 102 -16.04 -7.75 -4.23
N ASN A 103 -16.88 -7.56 -5.25
CA ASN A 103 -17.48 -8.66 -6.02
C ASN A 103 -16.43 -9.46 -6.79
N ILE A 104 -15.41 -8.79 -7.36
CA ILE A 104 -14.29 -9.49 -8.02
C ILE A 104 -13.58 -10.39 -7.00
N LEU A 105 -13.24 -9.83 -5.84
CA LEU A 105 -12.60 -10.59 -4.75
C LEU A 105 -13.48 -11.76 -4.26
N TRP A 106 -14.78 -11.53 -4.11
CA TRP A 106 -15.73 -12.56 -3.66
C TRP A 106 -15.89 -13.69 -4.68
N ASN A 107 -15.95 -13.37 -5.97
CA ASN A 107 -16.00 -14.38 -7.03
C ASN A 107 -14.73 -15.25 -7.03
N ASP A 108 -13.55 -14.67 -6.81
CA ASP A 108 -12.31 -15.42 -6.66
C ASP A 108 -12.33 -16.35 -5.43
N PHE A 109 -13.02 -15.95 -4.35
CA PHE A 109 -13.21 -16.78 -3.16
C PHE A 109 -14.14 -17.95 -3.44
N ILE A 110 -15.31 -17.71 -4.04
CA ILE A 110 -16.30 -18.75 -4.37
C ILE A 110 -15.69 -19.80 -5.32
N GLN A 111 -15.02 -19.34 -6.38
CA GLN A 111 -14.43 -20.23 -7.39
C GLN A 111 -13.24 -21.03 -6.86
N GLY A 112 -12.70 -20.68 -5.69
CA GLY A 112 -11.51 -21.30 -5.13
C GLY A 112 -10.20 -20.83 -5.77
N ASN A 113 -10.23 -19.81 -6.63
CA ASN A 113 -9.04 -19.23 -7.28
C ASN A 113 -8.03 -18.73 -6.24
N THR A 114 -8.50 -18.18 -5.12
CA THR A 114 -7.64 -17.70 -4.03
C THR A 114 -7.02 -18.84 -3.22
N LEU A 115 -7.67 -20.01 -3.14
CA LEU A 115 -7.08 -21.19 -2.50
C LEU A 115 -5.94 -21.78 -3.34
N GLU A 116 -6.03 -21.66 -4.67
CA GLU A 116 -4.99 -22.08 -5.62
C GLU A 116 -3.86 -21.06 -5.71
N ASN A 117 -4.18 -19.78 -5.80
CA ASN A 117 -3.21 -18.68 -5.79
C ASN A 117 -3.53 -17.66 -4.69
N PRO A 118 -2.85 -17.76 -3.52
CA PRO A 118 -3.02 -16.82 -2.42
C PRO A 118 -2.64 -15.37 -2.74
N GLN A 119 -2.00 -15.07 -3.89
CA GLN A 119 -1.77 -13.68 -4.31
C GLN A 119 -3.06 -12.91 -4.58
N LYS A 120 -4.15 -13.61 -4.92
CA LYS A 120 -5.47 -13.02 -5.11
C LYS A 120 -6.23 -12.77 -3.80
N LEU A 121 -5.58 -12.94 -2.64
CA LEU A 121 -6.21 -12.79 -1.33
C LEU A 121 -6.63 -11.34 -1.06
N ASN A 122 -5.85 -10.39 -1.56
CA ASN A 122 -6.07 -8.97 -1.36
C ASN A 122 -6.23 -8.29 -2.70
N ARG A 123 -6.99 -7.19 -2.70
CA ARG A 123 -7.14 -6.28 -3.83
C ARG A 123 -7.15 -4.85 -3.30
N PHE A 124 -6.99 -3.87 -4.19
CA PHE A 124 -7.15 -2.47 -3.85
C PHE A 124 -7.80 -1.69 -4.99
N TYR A 125 -8.37 -0.54 -4.65
CA TYR A 125 -8.93 0.41 -5.59
C TYR A 125 -8.28 1.78 -5.37
N LEU A 126 -7.95 2.48 -6.44
CA LEU A 126 -7.31 3.78 -6.40
C LEU A 126 -8.09 4.77 -7.27
N LEU A 127 -8.82 5.68 -6.63
CA LEU A 127 -9.50 6.78 -7.31
C LEU A 127 -8.58 8.00 -7.35
N ILE A 128 -8.38 8.61 -8.53
CA ILE A 128 -7.54 9.79 -8.71
C ILE A 128 -8.23 10.83 -9.59
N PHE A 129 -8.11 12.09 -9.19
CA PHE A 129 -8.24 13.26 -10.05
C PHE A 129 -6.91 14.02 -10.11
N ALA A 130 -6.45 14.35 -11.31
CA ALA A 130 -5.16 14.99 -11.54
C ALA A 130 -5.33 16.37 -12.20
N ASP A 131 -5.06 17.46 -11.45
CA ASP A 131 -4.92 18.80 -12.02
C ASP A 131 -3.50 18.97 -12.58
N LEU A 132 -3.33 18.55 -13.83
CA LEU A 132 -2.04 18.55 -14.53
C LEU A 132 -1.51 19.96 -14.81
N LYS A 133 -2.34 21.01 -14.71
CA LYS A 133 -1.89 22.40 -14.86
C LYS A 133 -1.23 22.90 -13.57
N LYS A 134 -1.80 22.53 -12.42
CA LYS A 134 -1.28 22.92 -11.10
C LYS A 134 -0.35 21.89 -10.48
N TYR A 135 -0.24 20.70 -11.08
CA TYR A 135 0.45 19.53 -10.51
C TYR A 135 -0.09 19.17 -9.11
N ILE A 136 -1.41 19.28 -8.95
CA ILE A 136 -2.13 18.92 -7.72
C ILE A 136 -2.95 17.66 -8.00
N TYR A 137 -2.79 16.65 -7.15
CA TYR A 137 -3.46 15.37 -7.31
C TYR A 137 -4.31 15.08 -6.09
N TYR A 138 -5.55 14.67 -6.34
CA TYR A 138 -6.48 14.21 -5.33
C TYR A 138 -6.63 12.70 -5.51
N TYR A 139 -6.46 11.94 -4.44
CA TYR A 139 -6.51 10.49 -4.53
C TYR A 139 -7.18 9.86 -3.30
N TRP A 140 -7.71 8.66 -3.48
CA TRP A 140 -8.30 7.90 -2.39
C TRP A 140 -8.15 6.40 -2.62
N PHE A 141 -7.53 5.71 -1.67
CA PHE A 141 -7.43 4.24 -1.69
C PHE A 141 -8.62 3.58 -1.01
N ALA A 142 -9.03 2.45 -1.56
CA ALA A 142 -9.84 1.46 -0.86
C ALA A 142 -9.13 0.10 -0.86
N PHE A 143 -9.21 -0.59 0.27
CA PHE A 143 -8.70 -1.95 0.46
C PHE A 143 -9.88 -2.85 0.82
N PRO A 144 -10.58 -3.42 -0.17
CA PRO A 144 -11.80 -4.21 0.05
C PRO A 144 -11.58 -5.36 1.04
N THR A 145 -12.44 -5.40 2.05
CA THR A 145 -12.55 -6.49 3.02
C THR A 145 -14.00 -6.71 3.40
N PHE A 146 -14.32 -7.88 3.91
CA PHE A 146 -15.66 -8.25 4.33
C PHE A 146 -15.84 -8.11 5.85
N LEU A 147 -17.09 -7.97 6.32
CA LEU A 147 -17.40 -7.92 7.75
C LEU A 147 -17.46 -9.30 8.43
N VAL A 148 -17.25 -10.40 7.71
CA VAL A 148 -17.22 -11.79 8.24
C VAL A 148 -16.29 -12.00 9.45
N PRO A 149 -15.14 -11.30 9.60
CA PRO A 149 -14.31 -11.44 10.79
C PRO A 149 -15.03 -11.17 12.13
N THR A 150 -16.19 -10.50 12.13
CA THR A 150 -17.00 -10.36 13.35
C THR A 150 -17.61 -11.67 13.83
N SER A 151 -17.70 -12.69 12.97
CA SER A 151 -18.16 -14.04 13.28
C SER A 151 -17.09 -14.90 13.95
N PHE A 152 -15.93 -14.35 14.29
CA PHE A 152 -14.87 -15.06 15.01
C PHE A 152 -14.72 -14.53 16.43
N ASN A 153 -14.70 -15.46 17.38
CA ASN A 153 -14.36 -15.18 18.77
C ASN A 153 -12.92 -15.59 19.06
N LEU A 154 -12.20 -14.73 19.79
CA LEU A 154 -10.91 -15.09 20.37
C LEU A 154 -11.12 -16.11 21.49
N LEU A 155 -10.47 -17.27 21.36
CA LEU A 155 -10.44 -18.29 22.41
C LEU A 155 -9.52 -17.88 23.55
N ASN A 156 -8.39 -17.25 23.20
CA ASN A 156 -7.38 -16.75 24.12
C ASN A 156 -7.00 -15.31 23.72
N PRO A 157 -6.45 -14.50 24.64
CA PRO A 157 -5.82 -13.24 24.27
C PRO A 157 -4.78 -13.45 23.17
N ILE A 158 -4.63 -12.47 22.28
CA ILE A 158 -3.60 -12.50 21.24
C ILE A 158 -2.23 -12.51 21.93
N GLN A 159 -1.39 -13.48 21.55
CA GLN A 159 -0.07 -13.70 22.12
C GLN A 159 1.00 -13.51 21.06
N SER A 160 2.21 -13.18 21.48
CA SER A 160 3.36 -13.23 20.58
C SER A 160 3.77 -14.69 20.30
N ILE A 161 4.34 -15.00 19.14
CA ILE A 161 4.83 -16.36 18.86
C ILE A 161 5.96 -16.74 19.83
N GLY A 162 6.72 -15.76 20.32
CA GLY A 162 7.76 -15.95 21.34
C GLY A 162 7.25 -16.38 22.71
N GLU A 163 6.00 -16.05 23.05
CA GLU A 163 5.33 -16.55 24.26
C GLU A 163 4.71 -17.93 24.05
N ARG A 164 4.25 -18.22 22.83
CA ARG A 164 3.48 -19.43 22.53
C ARG A 164 4.34 -20.65 22.21
N PHE A 165 5.44 -20.46 21.48
CA PHE A 165 6.26 -21.51 20.88
C PHE A 165 7.67 -21.50 21.47
N SER A 166 8.33 -22.67 21.48
CA SER A 166 9.74 -22.76 21.87
C SER A 166 10.65 -22.12 20.82
N ILE A 167 11.89 -21.81 21.21
CA ILE A 167 12.91 -21.26 20.30
C ILE A 167 13.17 -22.22 19.13
N ASP A 168 13.18 -23.53 19.37
CA ASP A 168 13.37 -24.56 18.35
C ASP A 168 12.20 -24.59 17.36
N GLU A 169 10.96 -24.47 17.85
CA GLU A 169 9.76 -24.39 17.00
C GLU A 169 9.78 -23.14 16.13
N ILE A 170 10.12 -21.98 16.70
CA ILE A 170 10.20 -20.72 15.96
C ILE A 170 11.27 -20.80 14.88
N THR A 171 12.42 -21.40 15.19
CA THR A 171 13.52 -21.60 14.23
C THR A 171 13.08 -22.52 13.09
N ALA A 172 12.37 -23.60 13.39
CA ALA A 172 11.82 -24.51 12.39
C ALA A 172 10.79 -23.82 11.49
N ILE A 173 9.84 -23.07 12.07
CA ILE A 173 8.85 -22.27 11.31
C ILE A 173 9.55 -21.26 10.39
N THR A 174 10.52 -20.53 10.94
CA THR A 174 11.29 -19.50 10.21
C THR A 174 11.97 -20.09 8.99
N LYS A 175 12.67 -21.23 9.16
CA LYS A 175 13.36 -21.94 8.08
C LYS A 175 12.39 -22.46 7.02
N THR A 176 11.25 -23.00 7.45
CA THR A 176 10.22 -23.49 6.54
C THR A 176 9.63 -22.36 5.70
N LEU A 177 9.52 -21.14 6.23
CA LEU A 177 8.95 -19.97 5.54
C LEU A 177 9.94 -19.17 4.70
N GLU A 178 11.25 -19.44 4.74
CA GLU A 178 12.27 -18.68 3.99
C GLU A 178 12.02 -18.63 2.48
N SER A 179 11.44 -19.69 1.91
CA SER A 179 11.14 -19.79 0.48
C SER A 179 9.73 -19.33 0.10
N ASN A 180 8.89 -18.93 1.07
CA ASN A 180 7.49 -18.62 0.81
C ASN A 180 7.28 -17.14 0.46
N GLN A 181 6.88 -16.87 -0.78
CA GLN A 181 6.56 -15.53 -1.28
C GLN A 181 5.05 -15.27 -1.41
N LEU A 182 4.20 -16.18 -0.92
CA LEU A 182 2.75 -16.06 -1.01
C LEU A 182 2.21 -15.14 0.11
N HIS A 183 1.06 -14.50 -0.11
CA HIS A 183 0.42 -13.66 0.92
C HIS A 183 0.00 -14.46 2.14
N ALA A 184 -0.41 -15.71 1.92
CA ALA A 184 -0.82 -16.63 2.96
C ALA A 184 -0.46 -18.07 2.56
N CYS A 185 -0.23 -18.91 3.57
CA CYS A 185 -0.02 -20.35 3.41
C CYS A 185 -0.56 -21.09 4.65
N CYS A 186 -0.47 -22.41 4.67
CA CYS A 186 -0.74 -23.21 5.86
C CYS A 186 0.51 -24.01 6.22
N LEU A 187 0.83 -24.09 7.50
CA LEU A 187 1.78 -25.06 8.03
C LEU A 187 1.03 -26.26 8.58
N HIS A 188 1.54 -27.45 8.29
CA HIS A 188 1.18 -28.66 8.99
C HIS A 188 2.31 -29.02 9.97
N ARG A 189 1.96 -29.06 11.26
CA ARG A 189 2.83 -29.46 12.35
C ARG A 189 2.89 -30.98 12.40
N GLN A 190 4.08 -31.53 12.24
CA GLN A 190 4.34 -32.97 12.31
C GLN A 190 4.95 -33.35 13.67
N GLU A 191 5.10 -34.64 13.90
CA GLU A 191 5.85 -35.16 15.05
C GLU A 191 7.32 -34.70 14.99
N ASN A 192 7.97 -34.54 16.15
CA ASN A 192 9.37 -34.09 16.28
C ASN A 192 9.68 -32.62 15.88
N LEU A 193 8.73 -31.70 16.09
CA LEU A 193 8.95 -30.24 15.86
C LEU A 193 9.25 -29.86 14.39
N SER A 194 8.88 -30.71 13.43
CA SER A 194 8.97 -30.37 12.01
C SER A 194 7.69 -29.71 11.48
N PHE A 195 7.87 -28.75 10.57
CA PHE A 195 6.79 -28.04 9.90
C PHE A 195 6.92 -28.18 8.39
N SER A 196 5.81 -28.45 7.71
CA SER A 196 5.73 -28.50 6.25
C SER A 196 4.74 -27.46 5.73
N ILE A 197 5.08 -26.79 4.62
CA ILE A 197 4.14 -25.91 3.92
C ILE A 197 3.12 -26.76 3.17
N VAL A 198 1.85 -26.52 3.44
CA VAL A 198 0.70 -27.10 2.74
C VAL A 198 -0.05 -25.96 2.06
N SER A 199 -0.52 -26.20 0.83
CA SER A 199 -1.34 -25.21 0.12
C SER A 199 -2.66 -24.95 0.88
N LEU A 200 -3.22 -23.74 0.77
CA LEU A 200 -4.49 -23.42 1.41
C LEU A 200 -5.60 -24.38 0.97
N LYS A 201 -5.64 -24.73 -0.33
CA LYS A 201 -6.57 -25.71 -0.89
C LYS A 201 -6.48 -27.07 -0.20
N GLN A 202 -5.27 -27.62 -0.05
CA GLN A 202 -5.07 -28.91 0.61
C GLN A 202 -5.45 -28.84 2.10
N ALA A 203 -5.03 -27.79 2.81
CA ALA A 203 -5.34 -27.61 4.23
C ALA A 203 -6.87 -27.58 4.47
N VAL A 204 -7.60 -26.80 3.67
CA VAL A 204 -9.07 -26.76 3.72
C VAL A 204 -9.68 -28.13 3.43
N GLN A 205 -9.21 -28.84 2.41
CA GLN A 205 -9.71 -30.18 2.07
C GLN A 205 -9.49 -31.20 3.19
N TYR A 206 -8.33 -31.16 3.86
CA TYR A 206 -8.04 -32.05 5.00
C TYR A 206 -8.90 -31.70 6.21
N LEU A 207 -9.00 -30.42 6.57
CA LEU A 207 -9.78 -29.97 7.73
C LEU A 207 -11.29 -30.23 7.57
N ASN A 208 -11.82 -30.16 6.34
CA ASN A 208 -13.22 -30.53 6.08
C ASN A 208 -13.48 -32.04 6.21
N LYS A 209 -12.47 -32.89 5.99
CA LYS A 209 -12.57 -34.35 6.17
C LYS A 209 -12.30 -34.78 7.61
N GLN A 210 -11.37 -34.11 8.28
CA GLN A 210 -10.84 -34.46 9.59
C GLN A 210 -10.68 -33.21 10.45
N SER A 211 -11.81 -32.63 10.89
CA SER A 211 -11.81 -31.40 11.70
C SER A 211 -11.09 -31.54 13.04
N GLN A 212 -10.93 -32.77 13.54
CA GLN A 212 -10.20 -33.07 14.78
C GLN A 212 -8.70 -32.71 14.71
N LEU A 213 -8.12 -32.67 13.50
CA LEU A 213 -6.70 -32.32 13.29
C LEU A 213 -6.46 -30.80 13.22
N ALA A 214 -7.47 -29.97 13.48
CA ALA A 214 -7.34 -28.50 13.37
C ALA A 214 -6.22 -27.90 14.24
N SER A 215 -5.82 -28.56 15.33
CA SER A 215 -4.69 -28.17 16.17
C SER A 215 -3.33 -28.33 15.50
N GLU A 216 -3.21 -29.22 14.50
CA GLU A 216 -1.98 -29.48 13.76
C GLU A 216 -1.75 -28.50 12.60
N TYR A 217 -2.80 -27.81 12.17
CA TYR A 217 -2.74 -26.86 11.06
C TYR A 217 -2.68 -25.42 11.59
N ILE A 218 -1.74 -24.65 11.06
CA ILE A 218 -1.55 -23.24 11.41
C ILE A 218 -1.54 -22.42 10.14
N PHE A 219 -2.54 -21.57 9.96
CA PHE A 219 -2.60 -20.66 8.82
C PHE A 219 -1.66 -19.48 9.06
N ILE A 220 -0.95 -19.07 8.03
CA ILE A 220 0.02 -17.98 8.10
C ILE A 220 -0.39 -16.90 7.13
N VAL A 221 -0.36 -15.65 7.60
CA VAL A 221 -0.53 -14.44 6.77
C VAL A 221 0.70 -13.59 6.94
N ASN A 222 1.30 -13.16 5.84
CA ASN A 222 2.34 -12.15 5.88
C ASN A 222 1.71 -10.81 6.21
N ASP A 223 1.95 -10.35 7.44
CA ASP A 223 1.23 -9.26 8.07
C ASP A 223 2.04 -7.95 7.98
N PRO A 224 1.53 -6.90 7.30
CA PRO A 224 2.19 -5.59 7.25
C PRO A 224 2.08 -4.79 8.55
N SER A 225 1.23 -5.19 9.49
CA SER A 225 1.02 -4.47 10.75
C SER A 225 2.25 -4.54 11.65
N THR A 226 2.58 -3.42 12.28
CA THR A 226 3.61 -3.33 13.32
C THR A 226 3.00 -3.26 14.72
N ASP A 227 1.66 -3.23 14.83
CA ASP A 227 0.95 -3.09 16.10
C ASP A 227 1.08 -4.37 16.94
N PRO A 228 1.57 -4.29 18.19
CA PRO A 228 1.87 -5.48 19.00
C PRO A 228 0.64 -6.28 19.43
N ILE A 229 -0.57 -5.75 19.27
CA ILE A 229 -1.81 -6.37 19.74
C ILE A 229 -2.71 -6.72 18.55
N TYR A 230 -2.76 -5.86 17.52
CA TYR A 230 -3.72 -6.00 16.45
C TYR A 230 -3.11 -6.58 15.16
N PRO A 231 -3.73 -7.63 14.57
CA PRO A 231 -3.35 -8.13 13.24
C PRO A 231 -3.59 -7.08 12.16
N GLY A 232 -2.86 -7.15 11.05
CA GLY A 232 -3.08 -6.27 9.92
C GLY A 232 -4.30 -6.60 9.05
N TRP A 233 -4.55 -5.71 8.10
CA TRP A 233 -5.69 -5.74 7.21
C TRP A 233 -5.88 -7.05 6.42
N PRO A 234 -4.82 -7.70 5.87
CA PRO A 234 -4.95 -8.95 5.11
C PRO A 234 -5.64 -10.11 5.84
N VAL A 235 -5.52 -10.13 7.17
CA VAL A 235 -6.07 -11.21 7.98
C VAL A 235 -7.59 -11.26 7.86
N ARG A 236 -8.26 -10.13 7.61
CA ARG A 236 -9.71 -10.08 7.38
C ARG A 236 -10.14 -10.92 6.18
N ASN A 237 -9.38 -10.82 5.09
CA ASN A 237 -9.67 -11.54 3.85
C ASN A 237 -9.38 -13.02 3.99
N LEU A 238 -8.28 -13.39 4.69
CA LEU A 238 -8.03 -14.80 4.99
C LEU A 238 -9.15 -15.39 5.85
N LEU A 239 -9.55 -14.70 6.92
CA LEU A 239 -10.63 -15.17 7.79
C LEU A 239 -11.93 -15.38 7.03
N THR A 240 -12.26 -14.47 6.11
CA THR A 240 -13.44 -14.60 5.26
C THR A 240 -13.33 -15.81 4.32
N LEU A 241 -12.17 -16.01 3.68
CA LEU A 241 -11.90 -17.15 2.81
C LEU A 241 -12.04 -18.48 3.58
N LEU A 242 -11.42 -18.57 4.76
CA LEU A 242 -11.46 -19.77 5.60
C LEU A 242 -12.87 -20.02 6.13
N TYR A 243 -13.59 -18.98 6.54
CA TYR A 243 -14.97 -19.11 7.00
C TYR A 243 -15.89 -19.66 5.90
N TYR A 244 -15.71 -19.20 4.65
CA TYR A 244 -16.53 -19.66 3.52
C TYR A 244 -16.26 -21.12 3.16
N HIS A 245 -15.00 -21.55 3.20
CA HIS A 245 -14.61 -22.89 2.72
C HIS A 245 -14.56 -23.98 3.80
N LEU A 246 -14.51 -23.62 5.09
CA LEU A 246 -14.46 -24.59 6.19
C LEU A 246 -15.85 -24.81 6.77
N CYS A 247 -16.28 -26.07 6.88
CA CYS A 247 -17.65 -26.39 7.30
C CYS A 247 -17.81 -26.67 8.81
N SER A 248 -16.80 -27.27 9.46
CA SER A 248 -16.98 -27.89 10.79
C SER A 248 -15.77 -27.72 11.72
N VAL A 249 -15.02 -26.64 11.59
CA VAL A 249 -13.80 -26.43 12.38
C VAL A 249 -14.12 -25.71 13.69
N GLU A 250 -13.79 -26.34 14.83
CA GLU A 250 -14.03 -25.77 16.16
C GLU A 250 -13.02 -24.69 16.55
N GLN A 251 -11.81 -24.77 15.99
CA GLN A 251 -10.70 -23.87 16.29
C GLN A 251 -9.83 -23.62 15.06
N LEU A 252 -9.48 -22.36 14.82
CA LEU A 252 -8.51 -21.92 13.84
C LEU A 252 -7.29 -21.30 14.52
N ASN A 253 -6.12 -21.74 14.09
CA ASN A 253 -4.84 -21.19 14.53
C ASN A 253 -4.26 -20.33 13.40
N ILE A 254 -3.96 -19.07 13.70
CA ILE A 254 -3.39 -18.12 12.73
C ILE A 254 -2.12 -17.53 13.29
N ILE A 255 -1.06 -17.49 12.48
CA ILE A 255 0.14 -16.68 12.73
C ILE A 255 0.12 -15.47 11.77
N CYS A 256 0.14 -14.28 12.35
CA CYS A 256 0.43 -13.04 11.64
C CYS A 256 1.94 -12.85 11.60
N TRP A 257 2.54 -13.28 10.49
CA TRP A 257 3.97 -13.38 10.32
C TRP A 257 4.59 -12.03 9.99
N ARG A 258 5.46 -11.56 10.89
CA ARG A 258 6.13 -10.26 10.86
C ARG A 258 7.62 -10.47 11.05
N GLU A 259 8.38 -9.82 10.19
CA GLU A 259 9.82 -9.96 10.13
C GLU A 259 10.48 -8.65 10.47
N ARG A 260 11.62 -8.71 11.15
CA ARG A 260 12.45 -7.53 11.38
C ARG A 260 13.89 -7.93 11.24
N PHE A 261 14.66 -7.03 10.65
CA PHE A 261 16.10 -7.21 10.52
C PHE A 261 16.80 -6.16 11.38
N ARG A 262 17.56 -6.62 12.38
CA ARG A 262 18.44 -5.77 13.20
C ARG A 262 19.81 -6.40 13.24
N ASP A 263 20.84 -5.62 12.96
CA ASP A 263 22.24 -6.08 12.96
C ASP A 263 22.49 -7.34 12.11
N GLY A 264 21.76 -7.49 11.01
CA GLY A 264 21.84 -8.67 10.12
C GLY A 264 21.13 -9.92 10.63
N HIS A 265 20.47 -9.84 11.80
CA HIS A 265 19.67 -10.92 12.36
C HIS A 265 18.18 -10.73 12.13
N ARG A 266 17.48 -11.82 11.82
CA ARG A 266 16.03 -11.89 11.62
C ARG A 266 15.34 -12.12 12.97
N TYR A 267 14.40 -11.25 13.31
CA TYR A 267 13.60 -11.32 14.54
C TYR A 267 12.13 -11.51 14.19
N VAL A 268 11.54 -12.61 14.64
CA VAL A 268 10.13 -12.97 14.34
C VAL A 268 9.29 -13.16 15.59
N ASN A 269 9.89 -13.19 16.79
CA ASN A 269 9.23 -13.51 18.06
C ASN A 269 7.99 -12.64 18.36
N HIS A 270 7.96 -11.42 17.82
CA HIS A 270 6.88 -10.45 17.97
C HIS A 270 5.70 -10.65 17.00
N SER A 271 5.80 -11.62 16.08
CA SER A 271 4.66 -12.07 15.26
C SER A 271 3.50 -12.49 16.16
N LEU A 272 2.26 -12.30 15.70
CA LEU A 272 1.10 -12.58 16.53
C LEU A 272 0.58 -14.00 16.28
N TYR A 273 0.13 -14.65 17.34
CA TYR A 273 -0.59 -15.90 17.31
C TYR A 273 -2.03 -15.69 17.77
N LEU A 274 -2.98 -16.13 16.94
CA LEU A 274 -4.41 -16.02 17.19
C LEU A 274 -5.03 -17.40 17.20
N GLN A 275 -5.84 -17.66 18.24
CA GLN A 275 -6.71 -18.83 18.32
C GLN A 275 -8.15 -18.36 18.27
N LEU A 276 -8.83 -18.74 17.20
CA LEU A 276 -10.15 -18.25 16.86
C LEU A 276 -11.15 -19.39 16.83
N LYS A 277 -12.35 -19.13 17.32
CA LYS A 277 -13.50 -20.02 17.19
C LYS A 277 -14.54 -19.34 16.30
N PRO A 278 -14.92 -19.94 15.16
CA PRO A 278 -16.03 -19.42 14.37
C PRO A 278 -17.33 -19.57 15.17
N GLU A 279 -18.13 -18.51 15.24
CA GLU A 279 -19.53 -18.59 15.65
C GLU A 279 -20.27 -19.40 14.59
N SER A 280 -20.96 -20.47 15.03
CA SER A 280 -21.77 -21.40 14.22
C SER A 280 -21.69 -21.16 12.72
N ILE A 281 -20.90 -21.99 12.02
CA ILE A 281 -20.67 -21.94 10.57
C ILE A 281 -22.01 -22.22 9.86
N SER A 282 -22.90 -21.24 9.83
CA SER A 282 -23.91 -21.15 8.80
C SER A 282 -23.13 -20.72 7.57
N ASN A 283 -22.98 -21.62 6.60
CA ASN A 283 -22.44 -21.30 5.29
C ASN A 283 -23.04 -19.95 4.88
N ILE A 284 -22.20 -18.91 4.83
CA ILE A 284 -22.57 -17.70 4.11
C ILE A 284 -22.84 -18.25 2.72
N GLY A 285 -24.10 -18.25 2.29
CA GLY A 285 -24.44 -18.75 0.96
C GLY A 285 -23.67 -17.97 -0.10
N ASP A 286 -23.95 -18.20 -1.37
CA ASP A 286 -23.20 -17.55 -2.45
C ASP A 286 -23.34 -16.01 -2.47
N THR A 287 -24.18 -15.43 -1.61
CA THR A 287 -24.37 -13.98 -1.43
C THR A 287 -23.16 -13.31 -0.76
N MET A 288 -22.62 -12.28 -1.43
CA MET A 288 -21.50 -11.50 -0.92
C MET A 288 -21.84 -10.79 0.41
N PRO A 289 -21.01 -10.92 1.46
CA PRO A 289 -21.13 -10.14 2.68
C PRO A 289 -20.94 -8.63 2.45
N SER A 290 -21.41 -7.81 3.38
CA SER A 290 -21.12 -6.38 3.37
C SER A 290 -19.60 -6.12 3.40
N SER A 291 -19.14 -5.23 2.54
CA SER A 291 -17.73 -4.88 2.42
C SER A 291 -17.41 -3.47 2.94
N THR A 292 -16.16 -3.27 3.34
CA THR A 292 -15.59 -2.00 3.80
C THR A 292 -14.13 -1.92 3.34
N GLY A 293 -13.55 -0.72 3.26
CA GLY A 293 -12.14 -0.62 2.85
C GLY A 293 -11.59 0.77 2.58
N TRP A 294 -12.41 1.81 2.51
CA TRP A 294 -11.94 3.16 2.23
C TRP A 294 -10.96 3.67 3.28
N GLU A 295 -9.80 4.11 2.83
CA GLU A 295 -8.73 4.61 3.68
C GLU A 295 -9.15 5.93 4.34
N LYS A 296 -8.72 6.16 5.58
CA LYS A 296 -8.90 7.44 6.25
C LYS A 296 -7.84 8.43 5.80
N ASN A 297 -8.22 9.71 5.71
CA ASN A 297 -7.27 10.79 5.49
C ASN A 297 -6.42 11.07 6.75
N GLU A 298 -5.48 12.00 6.62
CA GLU A 298 -4.59 12.44 7.71
C GLU A 298 -5.34 12.92 8.97
N ARG A 299 -6.59 13.38 8.81
CA ARG A 299 -7.47 13.81 9.91
C ARG A 299 -8.31 12.66 10.49
N GLN A 300 -7.99 11.41 10.16
CA GLN A 300 -8.70 10.20 10.61
C GLN A 300 -10.19 10.16 10.22
N ARG A 301 -10.56 10.87 9.14
CA ARG A 301 -11.92 10.85 8.57
C ARG A 301 -11.93 10.10 7.24
N LEU A 302 -13.07 9.54 6.88
CA LEU A 302 -13.28 9.00 5.53
C LEU A 302 -13.26 10.16 4.54
N GLY A 303 -12.25 10.20 3.69
CA GLY A 303 -12.10 11.22 2.68
C GLY A 303 -10.79 11.08 1.92
N SER A 304 -10.73 11.71 0.76
CA SER A 304 -9.55 11.73 -0.10
C SER A 304 -8.37 12.47 0.54
N ARG A 305 -7.18 12.19 0.00
CA ARG A 305 -5.94 12.92 0.25
C ARG A 305 -5.62 13.82 -0.95
N GLN A 306 -4.78 14.81 -0.70
CA GLN A 306 -4.30 15.74 -1.71
C GLN A 306 -2.78 15.83 -1.62
N VAL A 307 -2.10 15.80 -2.77
CA VAL A 307 -0.66 16.07 -2.85
C VAL A 307 -0.39 17.17 -3.88
N ASN A 308 0.51 18.10 -3.55
CA ASN A 308 0.97 19.14 -4.44
C ASN A 308 2.42 18.83 -4.84
N LEU A 309 2.63 18.53 -6.12
CA LEU A 309 3.94 18.18 -6.69
C LEU A 309 4.46 19.26 -7.64
N SER A 310 3.90 20.47 -7.59
CA SER A 310 4.36 21.60 -8.42
C SER A 310 5.85 21.89 -8.24
N THR A 311 6.39 21.77 -7.03
CA THR A 311 7.80 22.03 -6.75
C THR A 311 8.75 20.98 -7.36
N SER A 312 8.30 19.73 -7.51
CA SER A 312 9.11 18.63 -8.04
C SER A 312 8.84 18.30 -9.50
N MET A 313 7.70 18.73 -10.05
CA MET A 313 7.26 18.35 -11.40
C MET A 313 7.09 19.52 -12.37
N ASN A 314 6.84 20.74 -11.88
CA ASN A 314 6.62 21.87 -12.78
C ASN A 314 7.97 22.34 -13.36
N PRO A 315 8.17 22.30 -14.68
CA PRO A 315 9.43 22.70 -15.31
C PRO A 315 9.87 24.13 -14.97
N ILE A 316 8.92 25.06 -14.78
CA ILE A 316 9.21 26.45 -14.42
C ILE A 316 9.80 26.51 -13.01
N HIS A 317 9.17 25.86 -12.03
CA HIS A 317 9.70 25.81 -10.66
C HIS A 317 11.04 25.06 -10.57
N LEU A 318 11.20 23.98 -11.34
CA LEU A 318 12.47 23.26 -11.42
C LEU A 318 13.60 24.14 -11.98
N ALA A 319 13.32 24.93 -13.02
CA ALA A 319 14.29 25.88 -13.56
C ALA A 319 14.63 27.00 -12.56
N GLU A 320 13.61 27.60 -11.92
CA GLU A 320 13.81 28.62 -10.89
C GLU A 320 14.64 28.11 -9.70
N THR A 321 14.36 26.90 -9.22
CA THR A 321 15.11 26.28 -8.12
C THR A 321 16.54 25.95 -8.51
N ALA A 322 16.78 25.50 -9.74
CA ALA A 322 18.13 25.25 -10.26
C ALA A 322 18.96 26.55 -10.35
N VAL A 323 18.38 27.65 -10.85
CA VAL A 323 19.05 28.97 -10.88
C VAL A 323 19.32 29.48 -9.46
N GLY A 324 18.34 29.40 -8.56
CA GLY A 324 18.52 29.81 -7.16
C GLY A 324 19.59 28.99 -6.43
N LEU A 325 19.68 27.68 -6.70
CA LEU A 325 20.74 26.83 -6.15
C LEU A 325 22.12 27.26 -6.65
N ASN A 326 22.26 27.60 -7.93
CA ASN A 326 23.52 28.07 -8.49
C ASN A 326 24.04 29.32 -7.76
N LEU A 327 23.17 30.31 -7.53
CA LEU A 327 23.51 31.53 -6.80
C LEU A 327 23.85 31.27 -5.33
N LYS A 328 23.11 30.37 -4.66
CA LYS A 328 23.41 29.94 -3.28
C LYS A 328 24.79 29.28 -3.19
N LEU A 329 25.17 28.46 -4.17
CA LEU A 329 26.50 27.85 -4.22
C LEU A 329 27.60 28.91 -4.37
N MET A 330 27.40 29.95 -5.19
CA MET A 330 28.34 31.08 -5.28
C MET A 330 28.48 31.82 -3.94
N LYS A 331 27.35 32.12 -3.29
CA LYS A 331 27.33 32.74 -1.95
C LYS A 331 28.14 31.91 -0.95
N TRP A 332 27.88 30.61 -0.86
CA TRP A 332 28.56 29.74 0.12
C TRP A 332 30.05 29.58 -0.13
N ARG A 333 30.47 29.52 -1.40
CA ARG A 333 31.87 29.21 -1.76
C ARG A 333 32.77 30.43 -1.85
N LEU A 334 32.24 31.56 -2.32
CA LEU A 334 33.07 32.69 -2.73
C LEU A 334 32.72 33.99 -1.99
N ALA A 335 31.44 34.25 -1.75
CA ALA A 335 31.00 35.53 -1.23
C ALA A 335 29.84 35.38 -0.23
N PRO A 336 30.13 34.98 1.02
CA PRO A 336 29.13 34.67 2.04
C PRO A 336 28.22 35.86 2.40
N GLU A 337 28.72 37.07 2.23
CA GLU A 337 28.02 38.32 2.57
C GLU A 337 27.02 38.77 1.50
N ILE A 338 26.99 38.14 0.31
CA ILE A 338 26.03 38.50 -0.74
C ILE A 338 24.60 38.26 -0.26
N ASP A 339 23.78 39.30 -0.36
CA ASP A 339 22.34 39.24 -0.12
C ASP A 339 21.58 38.91 -1.41
N LEU A 340 21.34 37.61 -1.62
CA LEU A 340 20.57 37.09 -2.74
C LEU A 340 19.09 37.50 -2.68
N GLU A 341 18.53 37.73 -1.50
CA GLU A 341 17.11 38.06 -1.35
C GLU A 341 16.84 39.50 -1.82
N THR A 342 17.76 40.42 -1.51
CA THR A 342 17.70 41.78 -2.03
C THR A 342 17.83 41.80 -3.56
N LEU A 343 18.74 41.01 -4.14
CA LEU A 343 18.86 40.89 -5.61
C LEU A 343 17.58 40.35 -6.24
N GLU A 344 17.01 39.27 -5.72
CA GLU A 344 15.79 38.66 -6.27
C GLU A 344 14.59 39.63 -6.27
N LYS A 345 14.43 40.43 -5.21
CA LYS A 345 13.34 41.41 -5.06
C LYS A 345 13.54 42.70 -5.84
N THR A 346 14.75 42.96 -6.34
CA THR A 346 15.06 44.20 -7.06
C THR A 346 14.25 44.28 -8.36
N ARG A 347 13.68 45.47 -8.62
CA ARG A 347 12.94 45.76 -9.85
C ARG A 347 13.75 46.69 -10.72
N CYS A 348 14.12 46.26 -11.91
CA CYS A 348 14.96 47.00 -12.85
C CYS A 348 14.10 47.58 -13.99
N LEU A 349 14.18 48.89 -14.20
CA LEU A 349 13.67 49.57 -15.39
C LEU A 349 14.85 49.80 -16.35
N LEU A 350 14.78 49.22 -17.54
CA LEU A 350 15.79 49.38 -18.59
C LEU A 350 15.26 50.35 -19.66
N LEU A 351 15.88 51.53 -19.74
CA LEU A 351 15.61 52.51 -20.79
C LEU A 351 16.50 52.20 -22.00
N GLY A 352 15.91 51.61 -23.03
CA GLY A 352 16.53 51.10 -24.24
C GLY A 352 16.56 49.57 -24.28
N ALA A 353 16.02 48.98 -25.34
CA ALA A 353 16.01 47.54 -25.62
C ALA A 353 16.96 47.15 -26.78
N GLY A 354 17.85 48.06 -27.21
CA GLY A 354 18.94 47.77 -28.13
C GLY A 354 20.02 46.82 -27.56
N THR A 355 21.17 46.74 -28.22
CA THR A 355 22.25 45.77 -27.88
C THR A 355 22.67 45.81 -26.41
N LEU A 356 22.81 47.01 -25.84
CA LEU A 356 23.21 47.17 -24.44
C LEU A 356 22.11 46.69 -23.48
N GLY A 357 20.86 47.12 -23.71
CA GLY A 357 19.71 46.73 -22.88
C GLY A 357 19.51 45.22 -22.83
N CYS A 358 19.64 44.55 -23.98
CA CYS A 358 19.56 43.09 -24.07
C CYS A 358 20.67 42.37 -23.28
N ASN A 359 21.92 42.84 -23.37
CA ASN A 359 23.03 42.22 -22.65
C ASN A 359 22.93 42.45 -21.13
N VAL A 360 22.55 43.67 -20.72
CA VAL A 360 22.31 44.00 -19.30
C VAL A 360 21.20 43.11 -18.74
N ALA A 361 20.08 42.96 -19.44
CA ALA A 361 18.98 42.11 -19.00
C ALA A 361 19.40 40.65 -18.80
N ARG A 362 20.21 40.08 -19.70
CA ARG A 362 20.75 38.72 -19.54
C ARG A 362 21.63 38.59 -18.30
N CYS A 363 22.49 39.57 -18.02
CA CYS A 363 23.29 39.60 -16.80
C CYS A 363 22.42 39.69 -15.54
N LEU A 364 21.41 40.56 -15.54
CA LEU A 364 20.49 40.70 -14.40
C LEU A 364 19.73 39.40 -14.12
N MET A 365 19.23 38.73 -15.16
CA MET A 365 18.59 37.40 -15.02
C MET A 365 19.57 36.35 -14.48
N GLY A 366 20.82 36.35 -14.93
CA GLY A 366 21.87 35.45 -14.43
C GLY A 366 22.14 35.63 -12.93
N TRP A 367 21.93 36.84 -12.40
CA TRP A 367 22.03 37.15 -10.97
C TRP A 367 20.72 36.93 -10.17
N GLY A 368 19.70 36.35 -10.81
CA GLY A 368 18.44 35.99 -10.14
C GLY A 368 17.42 37.13 -10.02
N ILE A 369 17.63 38.25 -10.72
CA ILE A 369 16.66 39.36 -10.76
C ILE A 369 15.46 38.94 -11.61
N LYS A 370 14.25 38.96 -11.02
CA LYS A 370 13.02 38.47 -11.66
C LYS A 370 12.18 39.55 -12.34
N HIS A 371 12.38 40.81 -11.96
CA HIS A 371 11.53 41.91 -12.42
C HIS A 371 12.32 42.89 -13.28
N ILE A 372 12.21 42.75 -14.60
CA ILE A 372 12.87 43.62 -15.58
C ILE A 372 11.79 44.20 -16.49
N THR A 373 11.69 45.53 -16.57
CA THR A 373 10.76 46.26 -17.44
C THR A 373 11.55 47.04 -18.47
N PHE A 374 11.26 46.86 -19.75
CA PHE A 374 11.89 47.61 -20.83
C PHE A 374 11.03 48.82 -21.23
N VAL A 375 11.69 49.90 -21.60
CA VAL A 375 11.11 51.06 -22.28
C VAL A 375 12.07 51.44 -23.39
N ASP A 376 11.66 51.33 -24.65
CA ASP A 376 12.45 51.75 -25.82
C ASP A 376 11.66 52.78 -26.63
#